data_AF-A0A967ZRP7-F1
#
_entry.id   AF-A0A967ZRP7-F1
#
_cell.length_a   1.000
_cell.length_b   1.000
_cell.length_c   1.000
_cell.angle_alpha   90.00
_cell.angle_beta   90.00
_cell.angle_gamma   90.00
#
_symmetry.space_group_name_H-M   'P 1'
#
loop_
_entity.id
_entity.type
_entity.pdbx_description
1 polymer ?
#
loop_
_entity_poly.entity_id
_entity_poly.type
_entity_poly.pdbx_seq_one_letter_code
_entity_poly.pdbx_strand_id
1 'polypeptide(L)' 'ECQTPFFLATEVDDDGWVHMFFEAPAEAPTVRGFAGILHEGLEGEPSEAVLAVPDDFYVGMGLEEIVTPL' A
#
# COMPACT_ATOMS: atom_id res chain seq x y z
N GLU A 1 -16.44 -5.28 13.22
CA GLU A 1 -14.97 -5.40 13.11
C GLU A 1 -14.35 -4.15 13.71
N CYS A 2 -13.29 -4.28 14.51
CA CYS A 2 -12.59 -3.11 15.03
C CYS A 2 -11.95 -2.41 13.82
N GLN A 3 -12.55 -1.28 13.39
CA GLN A 3 -11.95 -0.39 12.42
C GLN A 3 -10.62 0.07 13.00
N THR A 4 -9.54 -0.56 12.56
CA THR A 4 -8.20 -0.20 12.97
C THR A 4 -7.83 1.07 12.20
N PRO A 5 -7.39 2.14 12.86
CA PRO A 5 -6.97 3.34 12.14
C PRO A 5 -5.76 2.99 11.26
N PHE A 6 -5.90 3.23 9.96
CA PHE A 6 -4.85 3.11 8.96
C PHE A 6 -4.70 4.45 8.26
N PHE A 7 -3.48 4.97 8.21
CA PHE A 7 -3.18 6.22 7.54
C PHE A 7 -2.14 6.00 6.44
N LEU A 8 -2.37 6.65 5.30
CA LEU A 8 -1.47 6.71 4.17
C LEU A 8 -1.34 8.18 3.77
N ALA A 9 -0.09 8.65 3.66
CA ALA A 9 0.25 9.89 2.98
C ALA A 9 1.21 9.59 1.84
N THR A 10 1.03 10.29 0.72
CA THR A 10 1.89 10.16 -0.45
C THR A 10 2.36 11.55 -0.85
N GLU A 11 3.66 11.69 -1.02
CA GLU A 11 4.30 12.88 -1.57
C GLU A 11 4.89 12.54 -2.94
N VAL A 12 4.90 13.54 -3.83
CA VAL A 12 5.60 13.44 -5.11
C VAL A 12 6.59 14.59 -5.14
N ASP A 13 7.88 14.27 -5.32
CA ASP A 13 8.93 15.29 -5.35
C ASP A 13 8.95 16.08 -6.68
N ASP A 14 9.84 17.07 -6.76
CA ASP A 14 9.98 17.91 -7.96
C ASP A 14 10.47 17.11 -9.19
N ASP A 15 11.09 15.96 -8.99
CA ASP A 15 11.59 15.06 -10.03
C ASP A 15 10.53 14.00 -10.44
N GLY A 16 9.37 13.96 -9.76
CA GLY A 16 8.23 13.10 -10.07
C GLY A 16 8.23 11.74 -9.38
N TRP A 17 9.09 11.52 -8.40
CA TRP A 17 9.21 10.28 -7.63
C TRP A 17 8.25 10.25 -6.46
N VAL A 18 7.70 9.06 -6.19
CA VAL A 18 6.69 8.84 -5.15
C VAL A 18 7.35 8.47 -3.82
N HIS A 19 6.90 9.12 -2.75
CA HIS A 19 7.26 8.80 -1.37
C HIS A 19 6.01 8.46 -0.56
N MET A 20 5.98 7.29 0.08
CA MET A 20 4.83 6.77 0.80
C MET A 20 5.11 6.64 2.29
N PHE A 21 4.20 7.20 3.09
CA PHE A 21 4.23 7.14 4.54
C PHE A 21 2.99 6.40 5.06
N PHE A 22 3.22 5.30 5.77
CA PHE A 22 2.17 4.45 6.32
C PHE A 22 2.18 4.48 7.84
N GLU A 23 1.00 4.61 8.46
CA GLU A 23 0.80 4.39 9.89
C GLU A 23 -0.28 3.34 10.10
N ALA A 24 0.10 2.24 10.73
CA ALA A 24 -0.79 1.15 11.10
C ALA A 24 -0.36 0.61 12.46
N PRO A 25 -1.29 0.35 13.39
CA PRO A 25 -0.95 -0.05 14.74
C PRO A 25 -0.47 -1.51 14.77
N ALA A 26 0.25 -1.87 15.83
CA ALA A 26 0.95 -3.15 15.94
C ALA A 26 0.01 -4.36 15.93
N GLU A 27 -1.21 -4.20 16.44
CA GLU A 27 -2.26 -5.21 16.52
C GLU A 27 -2.90 -5.56 15.16
N ALA A 28 -2.58 -4.83 14.09
CA ALA A 28 -3.06 -5.12 12.73
C ALA A 28 -1.93 -5.64 11.82
N PRO A 29 -1.41 -6.86 12.07
CA PRO A 29 -0.26 -7.40 11.33
C PRO A 29 -0.54 -7.54 9.84
N THR A 30 -1.76 -7.87 9.45
CA THR A 30 -2.17 -8.02 8.06
C THR A 30 -2.18 -6.70 7.30
N VAL A 31 -2.72 -5.64 7.92
CA VAL A 31 -2.71 -4.28 7.35
C VAL A 31 -1.28 -3.77 7.21
N ARG A 32 -0.44 -3.98 8.24
CA ARG A 32 1.00 -3.67 8.17
C ARG A 32 1.72 -4.45 7.07
N GLY A 33 1.39 -5.72 6.89
CA GLY A 33 1.96 -6.56 5.84
C GLY A 33 1.63 -6.02 4.45
N PHE A 34 0.37 -5.68 4.21
CA PHE A 34 -0.06 -5.10 2.93
C PHE A 34 0.58 -3.72 2.67
N ALA A 35 0.65 -2.86 3.68
CA ALA A 35 1.38 -1.59 3.58
C ALA A 35 2.86 -1.80 3.22
N GLY A 36 3.50 -2.83 3.78
CA GLY A 36 4.87 -3.21 3.44
C GLY A 36 5.03 -3.66 1.98
N ILE A 37 4.06 -4.41 1.44
CA ILE A 37 4.06 -4.83 0.03
C ILE A 37 3.96 -3.61 -0.90
N LEU A 38 3.04 -2.68 -0.59
CA LEU A 38 2.90 -1.44 -1.35
C LEU A 38 4.16 -0.59 -1.29
N HIS A 39 4.73 -0.40 -0.10
CA HIS A 39 5.94 0.39 0.07
C HIS A 39 7.13 -0.22 -0.70
N GLU A 40 7.36 -1.53 -0.57
CA GLU A 40 8.46 -2.23 -1.27
C GLU A 40 8.34 -2.12 -2.80
N GLY A 41 7.11 -2.08 -3.34
CA GLY A 41 6.87 -2.06 -4.78
C GLY A 41 6.75 -0.67 -5.41
N LEU A 42 6.44 0.37 -4.62
CA LEU A 42 6.03 1.68 -5.13
C LEU A 42 6.85 2.85 -4.57
N GLU A 43 7.60 2.66 -3.49
CA GLU A 43 8.49 3.69 -2.96
C GLU A 43 9.59 4.01 -3.98
N GLY A 44 9.76 5.28 -4.31
CA GLY A 44 10.76 5.74 -5.27
C GLY A 44 10.44 5.40 -6.73
N GLU A 45 9.22 4.94 -7.03
CA GLU A 45 8.75 4.77 -8.42
C GLU A 45 8.21 6.10 -8.97
N PRO A 46 8.23 6.32 -10.31
CA PRO A 46 7.66 7.51 -10.89
C PRO A 46 6.13 7.48 -10.76
N SER A 47 5.52 8.66 -10.56
CA SER A 47 4.07 8.78 -10.36
C SER A 47 3.23 8.12 -11.45
N GLU A 48 3.69 8.12 -12.70
CA GLU A 48 3.03 7.41 -13.81
C GLU A 48 3.01 5.89 -13.65
N ALA A 49 4.06 5.29 -13.09
CA ALA A 49 4.14 3.86 -12.84
C ALA A 49 3.21 3.48 -11.68
N VAL A 50 3.17 4.29 -10.63
CA VAL A 50 2.25 4.09 -9.50
C VAL A 50 0.78 4.18 -9.95
N LEU A 51 0.44 5.15 -10.81
CA LEU A 51 -0.91 5.27 -11.37
C LEU A 51 -1.26 4.16 -12.38
N ALA A 52 -0.26 3.47 -12.93
CA ALA A 52 -0.46 2.35 -13.85
C ALA A 52 -0.64 1.00 -13.13
N VAL A 53 -0.49 0.96 -11.80
CA VAL A 53 -0.74 -0.24 -11.01
C VAL A 53 -2.21 -0.64 -11.14
N PRO A 54 -2.52 -1.86 -11.60
CA PRO A 54 -3.90 -2.33 -11.67
C PRO A 54 -4.53 -2.42 -10.27
N ASP A 55 -5.80 -2.03 -10.14
CA ASP A 55 -6.55 -2.14 -8.89
C ASP A 55 -6.63 -3.58 -8.35
N ASP A 56 -6.42 -4.58 -9.20
CA ASP A 56 -6.48 -6.01 -8.89
C ASP A 56 -5.10 -6.70 -8.85
N PHE A 57 -4.00 -5.94 -8.76
CA PHE A 57 -2.64 -6.51 -8.76
C PHE A 57 -2.43 -7.62 -7.72
N TYR A 58 -3.15 -7.52 -6.59
CA TYR A 58 -3.07 -8.46 -5.47
C TYR A 58 -3.72 -9.81 -5.76
N VAL A 59 -4.63 -9.91 -6.74
CA VAL A 59 -5.32 -11.16 -7.12
C VAL A 59 -4.36 -12.15 -7.76
N GLY A 60 -3.52 -11.68 -8.68
CA GLY A 60 -2.49 -12.53 -9.30
C GLY A 60 -1.44 -13.04 -8.32
N MET A 61 -1.33 -12.40 -7.15
CA MET A 61 -0.41 -12.77 -6.07
C MET A 61 -1.05 -13.68 -5.01
N GLY A 62 -2.35 -13.98 -5.11
CA GLY A 62 -3.08 -14.77 -4.10
C GLY A 62 -3.27 -14.04 -2.77
N LEU A 63 -3.17 -12.70 -2.77
CA LEU A 63 -3.27 -11.88 -1.55
C LEU A 63 -4.71 -11.53 -1.19
N GLU A 64 -5.66 -11.74 -2.11
CA GLU A 64 -7.09 -11.42 -1.92
C GLU A 64 -7.70 -12.09 -0.68
N GLU A 65 -7.28 -13.32 -0.34
CA GLU A 65 -7.74 -14.05 0.84
C GLU A 65 -7.21 -13.46 2.15
N ILE A 66 -6.18 -12.63 2.07
CA ILE A 66 -5.45 -12.08 3.21
C ILE A 66 -5.83 -10.61 3.44
N VAL A 67 -6.11 -9.84 2.38
CA VAL A 67 -6.27 -8.37 2.45
C VAL A 67 -7.70 -7.87 2.38
N THR A 68 -8.67 -8.74 2.10
CA THR A 68 -10.09 -8.36 2.08
C THR A 68 -10.72 -8.50 3.49
N PRO A 69 -11.47 -7.49 3.96
CA PRO A 69 -12.38 -7.70 5.09
C PRO A 69 -13.48 -8.62 4.58
N LEU A 70 -13.69 -9.75 5.25
CA LEU A 70 -14.76 -10.70 4.92
C LEU A 70 -16.14 -10.01 4.87
#